data_AF-A0A7K4C049-F1
#
_entry.id   AF-A0A7K4C049-F1
#
_cell.length_a   1.000
_cell.length_b   1.000
_cell.length_c   1.000
_cell.angle_alpha   90.00
_cell.angle_beta   90.00
_cell.angle_gamma   90.00
#
_symmetry.space_group_name_H-M   'P 1'
#
loop_
_entity.id
_entity.type
_entity.pdbx_description
1 polymer ?
#
loop_
_entity_poly.entity_id
_entity_poly.type
_entity_poly.pdbx_seq_one_letter_code
_entity_poly.pdbx_strand_id
1 'polypeptide(L)'
;MGSKANVFNKLKSFFPKAVLQEKSLAVFVDGPNLLRKEFGIDLEMIKKEALKFGSIKIGRVYLNQFASNKLVEAVVNQGFEPIITTTDVDVAMACDATETVFNKTVDVMVFATRDSDFLPALIKAKNRGKETVAIMAEEMSAAALKNTADKIVFLKPKKSEVAETKKEKNEEKKEEKKEDKKEVKK
;
A
#
# COMPACT_ATOMS: atom_id res chain seq x y z
N MET A 1 -23.37 -52.77 -20.67
CA MET A 1 -22.67 -51.48 -20.56
C MET A 1 -23.39 -50.59 -19.57
N GLY A 2 -22.80 -50.28 -18.40
CA GLY A 2 -23.43 -49.40 -17.43
C GLY A 2 -22.81 -49.54 -16.03
N SER A 3 -21.65 -48.92 -15.81
CA SER A 3 -21.09 -48.78 -14.44
C SER A 3 -19.92 -47.79 -14.33
N LYS A 4 -19.21 -47.48 -15.43
CA LYS A 4 -18.03 -46.58 -15.37
C LYS A 4 -18.36 -45.09 -15.15
N ALA A 5 -19.54 -44.63 -15.60
CA ALA A 5 -19.94 -43.22 -15.46
C ALA A 5 -20.28 -42.81 -14.01
N ASN A 6 -20.84 -43.74 -13.21
CA ASN A 6 -21.26 -43.45 -11.84
C ASN A 6 -20.08 -43.38 -10.86
N VAL A 7 -19.03 -44.17 -11.08
CA VAL A 7 -17.82 -44.15 -10.24
C VAL A 7 -17.06 -42.83 -10.41
N PHE A 8 -16.97 -42.32 -11.65
CA PHE A 8 -16.28 -41.07 -11.96
C PHE A 8 -16.96 -39.84 -11.34
N ASN A 9 -18.30 -39.81 -11.34
CA ASN A 9 -19.07 -38.73 -10.70
C ASN A 9 -19.02 -38.81 -9.16
N LYS A 10 -18.97 -40.01 -8.59
CA LYS A 10 -18.79 -40.20 -7.15
C LYS A 10 -17.41 -39.74 -6.68
N LEU A 11 -16.37 -39.98 -7.48
CA LEU A 11 -15.00 -39.57 -7.16
C LEU A 11 -14.82 -38.04 -7.14
N LYS A 12 -15.49 -37.30 -8.04
CA LYS A 12 -15.51 -35.82 -8.03
C LYS A 12 -16.17 -35.22 -6.78
N SER A 13 -17.10 -35.95 -6.14
CA SER A 13 -17.73 -35.54 -4.89
C SER A 13 -16.85 -35.75 -3.65
N PHE A 14 -15.75 -36.51 -3.77
CA PHE A 14 -14.79 -36.77 -2.69
C PHE A 14 -13.57 -35.84 -2.71
N PHE A 15 -13.36 -35.08 -3.78
CA PHE A 15 -12.38 -34.01 -3.77
C PHE A 15 -13.04 -32.76 -3.20
N PRO A 16 -12.73 -32.32 -1.97
CA PRO A 16 -13.12 -30.99 -1.55
C PRO A 16 -12.64 -30.04 -2.64
N LYS A 17 -13.52 -29.14 -3.10
CA LYS A 17 -13.10 -28.00 -3.94
C LYS A 17 -11.82 -27.49 -3.30
N ALA A 18 -10.69 -27.59 -4.01
CA ALA A 18 -9.40 -27.17 -3.49
C ALA A 18 -9.62 -25.79 -2.88
N VAL A 19 -9.62 -25.71 -1.55
CA VAL A 19 -9.66 -24.43 -0.86
C VAL A 19 -8.33 -23.83 -1.26
N LEU A 20 -8.34 -22.94 -2.25
CA LEU A 20 -7.15 -22.20 -2.64
C LEU A 20 -6.65 -21.59 -1.34
N GLN A 21 -5.53 -22.09 -0.84
CA GLN A 21 -4.95 -21.61 0.38
C GLN A 21 -4.74 -20.12 0.20
N GLU A 22 -5.33 -19.31 1.09
CA GLU A 22 -5.21 -17.87 1.00
C GLU A 22 -3.73 -17.50 1.10
N LYS A 23 -3.23 -16.74 0.12
CA LYS A 23 -1.83 -16.34 0.06
C LYS A 23 -1.44 -15.58 1.32
N SER A 24 -0.24 -15.84 1.82
CA SER A 24 0.32 -15.17 2.99
C SER A 24 1.18 -13.99 2.56
N LEU A 25 0.94 -12.81 3.14
CA LEU A 25 1.60 -11.56 2.76
C LEU A 25 2.60 -11.08 3.80
N ALA A 26 3.67 -10.49 3.31
CA ALA A 26 4.48 -9.54 4.05
C ALA A 26 4.25 -8.14 3.49
N VAL A 27 3.82 -7.21 4.35
CA VAL A 27 3.50 -5.82 3.99
C VAL A 27 4.51 -4.91 4.68
N PHE A 28 5.21 -4.12 3.87
CA PHE A 28 6.21 -3.15 4.31
C PHE A 28 5.72 -1.76 3.92
N VAL A 29 5.52 -0.89 4.89
CA VAL A 29 5.02 0.46 4.69
C VAL A 29 6.08 1.49 5.02
N ASP A 30 6.40 2.30 4.03
CA ASP A 30 7.26 3.48 4.16
C ASP A 30 6.48 4.63 4.79
N GLY A 31 6.61 4.77 6.11
CA GLY A 31 5.90 5.78 6.88
C GLY A 31 6.24 7.21 6.49
N PRO A 32 7.53 7.62 6.48
CA PRO A 32 7.93 8.98 6.12
C PRO A 32 7.43 9.42 4.75
N ASN A 33 7.37 8.55 3.75
CA ASN A 33 6.97 8.98 2.41
C ASN A 33 5.48 8.81 2.11
N LEU A 34 4.76 7.86 2.74
CA LEU A 34 3.33 7.67 2.50
C LEU A 34 2.39 8.34 3.49
N LEU A 35 2.73 8.37 4.78
CA LEU A 35 1.78 8.77 5.83
C LEU A 35 1.81 10.28 6.11
N ARG A 36 2.13 11.07 5.08
CA ARG A 36 2.11 12.53 5.16
C ARG A 36 0.72 13.08 4.89
N LYS A 37 0.34 14.12 5.63
CA LYS A 37 -1.02 14.71 5.56
C LYS A 37 -1.37 15.20 4.16
N GLU A 38 -0.39 15.72 3.42
CA GLU A 38 -0.57 16.22 2.04
C GLU A 38 -1.01 15.15 1.04
N PHE A 39 -0.72 13.87 1.31
CA PHE A 39 -1.13 12.78 0.43
C PHE A 39 -2.50 12.22 0.78
N GLY A 40 -3.05 12.54 1.96
CA GLY A 40 -4.35 12.04 2.40
C GLY A 40 -4.45 10.51 2.40
N ILE A 41 -3.32 9.83 2.63
CA ILE A 41 -3.22 8.37 2.68
C ILE A 41 -3.05 7.94 4.13
N ASP A 42 -3.77 6.90 4.52
CA ASP A 42 -3.62 6.26 5.83
C ASP A 42 -3.42 4.75 5.73
N LEU A 43 -3.11 4.16 6.88
CA LEU A 43 -2.83 2.74 7.02
C LEU A 43 -4.04 1.85 6.74
N GLU A 44 -5.25 2.35 7.00
CA GLU A 44 -6.48 1.60 6.71
C GLU A 44 -6.63 1.39 5.19
N MET A 45 -6.37 2.42 4.39
CA MET A 45 -6.37 2.33 2.94
C MET A 45 -5.34 1.33 2.42
N ILE A 46 -4.09 1.40 2.93
CA ILE A 46 -3.01 0.49 2.56
C ILE A 46 -3.40 -0.95 2.90
N LYS A 47 -3.87 -1.19 4.13
CA LYS A 47 -4.33 -2.50 4.60
C LYS A 47 -5.44 -3.06 3.72
N LYS A 48 -6.46 -2.25 3.42
CA LYS A 48 -7.60 -2.65 2.58
C LYS A 48 -7.17 -3.09 1.19
N GLU A 49 -6.22 -2.39 0.57
CA GLU A 49 -5.69 -2.78 -0.72
C GLU A 49 -4.80 -4.02 -0.65
N ALA A 50 -3.95 -4.14 0.38
CA ALA A 50 -3.12 -5.32 0.59
C ALA A 50 -3.95 -6.60 0.79
N LEU A 51 -5.05 -6.54 1.54
CA LEU A 51 -5.92 -7.69 1.82
C LEU A 51 -6.56 -8.30 0.57
N LYS A 52 -6.58 -7.60 -0.56
CA LYS A 52 -7.06 -8.16 -1.85
C LYS A 52 -6.13 -9.24 -2.40
N PHE A 53 -4.89 -9.30 -1.91
CA PHE A 53 -3.89 -10.28 -2.33
C PHE A 53 -3.75 -11.45 -1.33
N GLY A 54 -4.53 -11.46 -0.24
CA GLY A 54 -4.62 -12.54 0.76
C GLY A 54 -4.53 -12.06 2.21
N SER A 55 -3.97 -12.91 3.10
CA SER A 55 -3.86 -12.66 4.53
C SER A 55 -2.48 -12.12 4.97
N ILE A 56 -2.46 -10.94 5.60
CA ILE A 56 -1.25 -10.34 6.17
C ILE A 56 -0.72 -11.21 7.31
N LYS A 57 0.50 -11.74 7.17
CA LYS A 57 1.24 -12.48 8.21
C LYS A 57 2.34 -11.66 8.84
N ILE A 58 2.95 -10.79 8.04
CA ILE A 58 3.93 -9.80 8.47
C ILE A 58 3.40 -8.46 8.00
N GLY A 59 3.21 -7.52 8.92
CA GLY A 59 2.80 -6.16 8.61
C GLY A 59 3.66 -5.20 9.40
N ARG A 60 4.54 -4.47 8.71
CA ARG A 60 5.50 -3.54 9.34
C ARG A 60 5.34 -2.15 8.76
N VAL A 61 5.36 -1.14 9.63
CA VAL A 61 5.39 0.27 9.25
C VAL A 61 6.68 0.87 9.77
N TYR A 62 7.51 1.35 8.85
CA TYR A 62 8.79 1.94 9.17
C TYR A 62 8.64 3.42 9.44
N LEU A 63 9.22 3.86 10.55
CA LEU A 63 9.08 5.20 11.07
C LEU A 63 10.45 5.73 11.50
N ASN A 64 10.63 7.04 11.36
CA ASN A 64 11.80 7.70 11.95
C ASN A 64 11.69 7.75 13.49
N GLN A 65 12.83 7.94 14.16
CA GLN A 65 12.92 8.07 15.63
C GLN A 65 12.07 9.19 16.26
N PHE A 66 11.60 10.15 15.46
CA PHE A 66 10.77 11.28 15.91
C PHE A 66 9.28 11.05 15.67
N ALA A 67 8.86 9.84 15.30
CA ALA A 67 7.46 9.52 15.10
C ALA A 67 6.66 9.74 16.40
N SER A 68 5.56 10.47 16.28
CA SER A 68 4.72 10.76 17.44
C SER A 68 4.07 9.49 18.00
N ASN A 69 3.85 9.45 19.32
CA ASN A 69 3.14 8.34 19.98
C ASN A 69 1.78 8.05 19.33
N LYS A 70 1.03 9.07 18.92
CA LYS A 70 -0.26 8.89 18.22
C LYS A 70 -0.13 8.14 16.90
N LEU A 71 0.96 8.36 16.15
CA LEU A 71 1.22 7.63 14.91
C LEU A 71 1.58 6.17 15.20
N VAL A 72 2.43 5.94 16.21
CA VAL A 72 2.78 4.58 16.66
C VAL A 72 1.54 3.82 17.13
N GLU A 73 0.67 4.45 17.92
CA GLU A 73 -0.63 3.88 18.32
C GLU A 73 -1.52 3.58 17.12
N ALA A 74 -1.59 4.49 16.14
CA ALA A 74 -2.37 4.26 14.92
C ALA A 74 -1.85 3.06 14.11
N VAL A 75 -0.53 2.85 14.06
CA VAL A 75 0.09 1.66 13.46
C VAL A 75 -0.38 0.38 14.15
N VAL A 76 -0.27 0.33 15.47
CA VAL A 76 -0.67 -0.84 16.27
C VAL A 76 -2.18 -1.11 16.16
N ASN A 77 -3.01 -0.06 16.20
CA ASN A 77 -4.47 -0.20 16.08
C ASN A 77 -4.92 -0.75 14.72
N GLN A 78 -4.11 -0.54 13.67
CA GLN A 78 -4.37 -1.14 12.36
C GLN A 78 -3.82 -2.58 12.24
N GLY A 79 -3.19 -3.11 13.28
CA GLY A 79 -2.63 -4.46 13.34
C GLY A 79 -1.27 -4.59 12.66
N PHE A 80 -0.51 -3.50 12.56
CA PHE A 80 0.87 -3.51 12.09
C PHE A 80 1.87 -3.36 13.25
N GLU A 81 3.08 -3.85 13.04
CA GLU A 81 4.24 -3.64 13.89
C GLU A 81 4.94 -2.33 13.51
N PRO A 82 5.11 -1.37 14.44
CA PRO A 82 5.92 -0.18 14.19
C PRO A 82 7.41 -0.50 14.30
N ILE A 83 8.16 -0.25 13.24
CA ILE A 83 9.63 -0.33 13.23
C ILE A 83 10.18 1.09 13.29
N ILE A 84 10.71 1.46 14.46
CA ILE A 84 11.30 2.78 14.69
C ILE A 84 12.81 2.66 14.57
N THR A 85 13.41 3.43 13.67
CA THR A 85 14.86 3.45 13.49
C THR A 85 15.45 4.85 13.66
N THR A 86 16.66 4.90 14.19
CA THR A 86 17.49 6.11 14.25
C THR A 86 18.34 6.30 12.99
N THR A 87 18.41 5.27 12.14
CA THR A 87 19.09 5.28 10.85
C THR A 87 18.14 5.68 9.72
N ASP A 88 18.64 5.63 8.49
CA ASP A 88 17.81 5.73 7.29
C ASP A 88 16.71 4.65 7.30
N VAL A 89 15.47 5.09 7.09
CA VAL A 89 14.26 4.27 7.12
C VAL A 89 14.20 3.34 5.90
N ASP A 90 14.62 3.84 4.74
CA ASP A 90 14.58 3.09 3.48
C ASP A 90 15.60 1.94 3.52
N VAL A 91 16.78 2.18 4.10
CA VAL A 91 17.78 1.13 4.32
C VAL A 91 17.25 0.05 5.26
N ALA A 92 16.64 0.42 6.39
CA ALA A 92 16.10 -0.55 7.34
C ALA A 92 15.00 -1.41 6.70
N MET A 93 14.07 -0.77 5.99
CA MET A 93 12.99 -1.44 5.27
C MET A 93 13.50 -2.33 4.14
N ALA A 94 14.48 -1.88 3.35
CA ALA A 94 15.05 -2.67 2.27
C ALA A 94 15.77 -3.93 2.77
N CYS A 95 16.49 -3.81 3.90
CA CYS A 95 17.17 -4.95 4.53
C CYS A 95 16.18 -5.99 5.01
N ASP A 96 15.18 -5.58 5.79
CA ASP A 96 14.19 -6.50 6.37
C ASP A 96 13.28 -7.12 5.29
N ALA A 97 12.89 -6.34 4.26
CA ALA A 97 12.18 -6.89 3.11
C ALA A 97 13.02 -7.93 2.37
N THR A 98 14.31 -7.67 2.17
CA THR A 98 15.24 -8.61 1.51
C THR A 98 15.43 -9.88 2.34
N GLU A 99 15.52 -9.78 3.66
CA GLU A 99 15.54 -10.94 4.55
C GLU A 99 14.24 -11.74 4.45
N THR A 100 13.10 -11.06 4.45
CA THR A 100 11.78 -11.70 4.39
C THR A 100 11.55 -12.47 3.08
N VAL A 101 12.23 -12.12 1.98
CA VAL A 101 12.20 -12.91 0.73
C VAL A 101 12.54 -14.39 0.98
N PHE A 102 13.39 -14.71 1.96
CA PHE A 102 13.79 -16.08 2.27
C PHE A 102 12.75 -16.83 3.11
N ASN A 103 11.74 -16.15 3.66
CA ASN A 103 10.69 -16.78 4.44
C ASN A 103 9.78 -17.61 3.52
N LYS A 104 9.79 -18.93 3.70
CA LYS A 104 9.01 -19.88 2.86
C LYS A 104 7.50 -19.80 3.08
N THR A 105 7.04 -19.19 4.17
CA THR A 105 5.60 -19.04 4.46
C THR A 105 4.99 -17.76 3.92
N VAL A 106 5.79 -16.91 3.26
CA VAL A 106 5.31 -15.68 2.60
C VAL A 106 5.20 -15.95 1.11
N ASP A 107 4.04 -15.70 0.51
CA ASP A 107 3.80 -15.87 -0.92
C ASP A 107 3.91 -14.55 -1.68
N VAL A 108 3.52 -13.45 -1.02
CA VAL A 108 3.43 -12.11 -1.63
C VAL A 108 4.19 -11.09 -0.80
N MET A 109 5.02 -10.29 -1.46
CA MET A 109 5.73 -9.16 -0.90
C MET A 109 5.05 -7.87 -1.35
N VAL A 110 4.49 -7.12 -0.39
CA VAL A 110 3.80 -5.85 -0.64
C VAL A 110 4.67 -4.69 -0.16
N PHE A 111 5.03 -3.80 -1.07
CA PHE A 111 5.74 -2.56 -0.78
C PHE A 111 4.77 -1.40 -0.91
N ALA A 112 4.43 -0.76 0.20
CA ALA A 112 3.72 0.51 0.18
C ALA A 112 4.75 1.63 0.31
N THR A 113 5.01 2.34 -0.78
CA THR A 113 5.98 3.45 -0.85
C THR A 113 5.72 4.34 -2.05
N ARG A 114 6.36 5.51 -2.09
CA ARG A 114 6.47 6.38 -3.27
C ARG A 114 7.83 6.27 -3.96
N ASP A 115 8.80 5.61 -3.32
CA ASP A 115 10.20 5.64 -3.71
C ASP A 115 10.60 4.38 -4.48
N SER A 116 11.45 4.56 -5.49
CA SER A 116 11.95 3.48 -6.33
C SER A 116 13.13 2.71 -5.72
N ASP A 117 13.64 3.15 -4.57
CA ASP A 117 14.88 2.61 -3.99
C ASP A 117 14.72 1.16 -3.53
N PHE A 118 13.48 0.68 -3.39
CA PHE A 118 13.15 -0.71 -3.06
C PHE A 118 13.19 -1.68 -4.26
N LEU A 119 13.48 -1.19 -5.47
CA LEU A 119 13.60 -2.03 -6.68
C LEU A 119 14.52 -3.24 -6.50
N PRO A 120 15.72 -3.15 -5.89
CA PRO A 120 16.57 -4.32 -5.68
C PRO A 120 15.91 -5.40 -4.82
N ALA A 121 15.22 -5.02 -3.74
CA ALA A 121 14.49 -5.93 -2.87
C ALA A 121 13.33 -6.60 -3.62
N LEU A 122 12.60 -5.83 -4.42
CA LEU A 122 11.51 -6.32 -5.27
C LEU A 122 12.02 -7.33 -6.32
N ILE A 123 13.11 -7.02 -7.02
CA ILE A 123 13.75 -7.95 -7.96
C ILE A 123 14.17 -9.24 -7.25
N LYS A 124 14.74 -9.13 -6.04
CA LYS A 124 15.13 -10.30 -5.26
C LYS A 124 13.94 -11.19 -4.90
N ALA A 125 12.81 -10.58 -4.52
CA ALA A 125 11.56 -11.27 -4.25
C ALA A 125 11.09 -12.07 -5.47
N LYS A 126 11.06 -11.44 -6.66
CA LYS A 126 10.68 -12.10 -7.92
C LYS A 126 11.60 -13.26 -8.28
N ASN A 127 12.91 -13.06 -8.17
CA ASN A 127 13.90 -14.11 -8.42
C ASN A 127 13.75 -15.33 -7.50
N ARG A 128 13.02 -15.19 -6.39
CA ARG A 128 12.73 -16.25 -5.43
C ARG A 128 11.30 -16.78 -5.52
N GLY A 129 10.57 -16.40 -6.56
CA GLY A 129 9.20 -16.87 -6.83
C GLY A 129 8.14 -16.24 -5.94
N LYS A 130 8.43 -15.13 -5.27
CA LYS A 130 7.41 -14.34 -4.57
C LYS A 130 6.64 -13.50 -5.58
N GLU A 131 5.33 -13.39 -5.42
CA GLU A 131 4.57 -12.35 -6.12
C GLU A 131 4.85 -11.00 -5.47
N THR A 132 4.94 -9.95 -6.28
CA THR A 132 5.29 -8.60 -5.83
C THR A 132 4.17 -7.61 -6.12
N VAL A 133 3.81 -6.84 -5.10
CA VAL A 133 2.78 -5.80 -5.19
C VAL A 133 3.40 -4.48 -4.73
N ALA A 134 3.26 -3.42 -5.53
CA ALA A 134 3.59 -2.06 -5.10
C ALA A 134 2.30 -1.25 -4.91
N ILE A 135 2.09 -0.71 -3.72
CA ILE A 135 0.99 0.20 -3.37
C ILE A 135 1.56 1.62 -3.33
N MET A 136 1.07 2.50 -4.20
CA MET A 136 1.65 3.82 -4.45
C MET A 136 0.62 4.94 -4.35
N ALA A 137 1.07 6.14 -3.98
CA ALA A 137 0.22 7.33 -3.92
C ALA A 137 0.01 8.02 -5.28
N GLU A 138 1.00 7.96 -6.18
CA GLU A 138 1.05 8.77 -7.41
C GLU A 138 1.59 7.97 -8.59
N GLU A 139 1.05 8.22 -9.79
CA GLU A 139 1.40 7.47 -11.00
C GLU A 139 2.70 7.91 -11.70
N MET A 140 3.10 9.18 -11.54
CA MET A 140 4.19 9.78 -12.34
C MET A 140 5.58 9.27 -11.95
N SER A 141 5.78 8.86 -10.71
CA SER A 141 7.10 8.44 -10.18
C SER A 141 7.37 6.93 -10.30
N ALA A 142 6.53 6.21 -11.04
CA ALA A 142 6.44 4.75 -10.89
C ALA A 142 6.99 3.95 -12.08
N ALA A 143 7.67 4.54 -13.07
CA ALA A 143 8.02 3.82 -14.31
C ALA A 143 8.80 2.51 -14.06
N ALA A 144 9.84 2.57 -13.24
CA ALA A 144 10.64 1.39 -12.92
C ALA A 144 9.88 0.36 -12.08
N LEU A 145 9.10 0.81 -11.07
CA LEU A 145 8.26 -0.07 -10.26
C LEU A 145 7.15 -0.72 -11.09
N LYS A 146 6.49 0.02 -11.99
CA LYS A 146 5.45 -0.46 -12.92
C LYS A 146 5.97 -1.59 -13.82
N ASN A 147 7.22 -1.47 -14.28
CA ASN A 147 7.84 -2.47 -15.15
C ASN A 147 8.38 -3.68 -14.39
N THR A 148 8.58 -3.55 -13.07
CA THR A 148 9.23 -4.59 -12.26
C THR A 148 8.24 -5.37 -11.41
N ALA A 149 7.30 -4.71 -10.72
CA ALA A 149 6.30 -5.37 -9.87
C ALA A 149 5.30 -6.21 -10.69
N ASP A 150 4.79 -7.29 -10.10
CA ASP A 150 3.75 -8.10 -10.74
C ASP A 150 2.39 -7.40 -10.73
N LYS A 151 2.15 -6.58 -9.68
CA LYS A 151 0.94 -5.79 -9.50
C LYS A 151 1.28 -4.40 -8.98
N ILE A 152 0.54 -3.41 -9.47
CA ILE A 152 0.59 -2.03 -8.99
C ILE A 152 -0.81 -1.61 -8.54
N VAL A 153 -0.89 -0.94 -7.39
CA VAL A 153 -2.11 -0.35 -6.87
C VAL A 153 -1.86 1.13 -6.60
N PHE A 154 -2.68 2.00 -7.19
CA PHE A 154 -2.66 3.43 -6.89
C PHE A 154 -3.74 3.77 -5.86
N LEU A 155 -3.32 4.36 -4.75
CA LEU A 155 -4.21 4.88 -3.72
C LEU A 155 -4.78 6.22 -4.18
N LYS A 156 -6.07 6.41 -3.92
CA LYS A 156 -6.74 7.71 -4.13
C LYS A 156 -6.76 8.44 -2.79
N PRO A 157 -6.17 9.64 -2.68
CA PRO A 157 -6.22 10.43 -1.45
C PRO A 157 -7.64 10.50 -0.88
N LYS A 158 -7.79 10.37 0.44
CA LYS A 158 -9.04 10.80 1.08
C LYS A 158 -9.26 12.25 0.68
N LYS A 159 -10.48 12.58 0.22
CA LYS A 159 -10.86 13.98 0.00
C LYS A 159 -10.66 14.72 1.32
N SER A 160 -9.55 15.42 1.43
CA SER A 160 -9.28 16.28 2.57
C SER A 160 -10.17 17.51 2.46
N GLU A 161 -10.76 17.95 3.57
CA GLU A 161 -11.45 19.24 3.75
C GLU A 161 -10.59 20.46 3.29
N VAL A 162 -9.30 20.25 3.04
CA VAL A 162 -8.36 21.21 2.43
C VAL A 162 -8.77 21.63 1.00
N ALA A 163 -9.54 20.80 0.28
CA ALA A 163 -10.06 21.15 -1.04
C ALA A 163 -11.22 22.17 -0.97
N GLU A 164 -11.95 22.22 0.15
CA GLU A 164 -13.02 23.20 0.38
C GLU A 164 -12.43 24.56 0.78
N THR A 165 -11.43 24.59 1.67
CA THR A 165 -10.74 25.85 2.04
C THR A 165 -9.95 26.48 0.88
N LYS A 166 -9.48 25.70 -0.10
CA LYS A 166 -8.88 26.24 -1.34
C LYS A 166 -9.92 26.72 -2.36
N LYS A 167 -11.16 26.21 -2.32
CA LYS A 167 -12.27 26.71 -3.14
C LYS A 167 -12.84 27.99 -2.55
N GLU A 168 -13.09 28.03 -1.24
CA GLU A 168 -13.57 29.22 -0.53
C GLU A 168 -12.59 30.39 -0.65
N LYS A 169 -11.28 30.18 -0.43
CA LYS A 169 -10.27 31.24 -0.62
C LYS A 169 -10.10 31.72 -2.07
N ASN A 170 -10.47 30.89 -3.05
CA ASN A 170 -10.45 31.28 -4.47
C ASN A 170 -11.76 31.94 -4.91
N GLU A 171 -12.87 31.71 -4.20
CA GLU A 171 -14.15 32.38 -4.40
C GLU A 171 -14.15 33.75 -3.71
N GLU A 172 -13.66 33.88 -2.48
CA GLU A 172 -13.47 35.18 -1.79
C GLU A 172 -12.55 36.13 -2.58
N LYS A 173 -11.40 35.63 -3.07
CA LYS A 173 -10.49 36.42 -3.95
C LYS A 173 -11.09 36.80 -5.31
N LYS A 174 -12.11 36.08 -5.77
CA LYS A 174 -12.84 36.41 -7.01
C LYS A 174 -13.94 37.44 -6.76
N GLU A 175 -14.51 37.48 -5.56
CA GLU A 175 -15.50 38.47 -5.15
C GLU A 175 -14.85 39.82 -4.81
N GLU A 176 -13.74 39.85 -4.05
CA GLU A 176 -12.98 41.10 -3.80
C GLU A 176 -12.54 41.77 -5.12
N LYS A 177 -12.04 40.99 -6.09
CA LYS A 177 -11.64 41.52 -7.42
C LYS A 177 -12.81 42.01 -8.29
N LYS A 178 -14.05 41.63 -7.97
CA LYS A 178 -15.26 42.12 -8.66
C LYS A 178 -15.78 43.41 -8.03
N GLU A 179 -15.58 43.61 -6.73
CA GLU A 179 -15.96 44.83 -6.02
C GLU A 179 -14.99 45.99 -6.32
N ASP A 180 -13.68 45.76 -6.31
CA ASP A 180 -12.68 46.77 -6.71
C ASP A 180 -12.88 47.31 -8.14
N LYS A 181 -13.38 46.48 -9.05
CA LYS A 181 -13.67 46.89 -10.44
C LYS A 181 -14.96 47.71 -10.60
N LYS A 182 -15.84 47.72 -9.61
CA LYS A 182 -17.07 48.52 -9.60
C LYS A 182 -16.85 49.92 -9.03
N GLU A 183 -15.93 50.09 -8.09
CA GLU A 183 -15.63 51.41 -7.50
C GLU A 183 -14.83 52.33 -8.43
N VAL A 184 -13.97 51.79 -9.30
CA VAL A 184 -13.15 52.59 -10.25
C VAL A 184 -13.96 53.13 -11.45
N LYS A 185 -15.27 52.82 -11.55
CA LYS A 185 -16.16 53.26 -12.65
C LYS A 185 -17.26 54.25 -12.24
N LYS A 186 -17.19 54.82 -11.04
CA LYS A 186 -17.98 56.00 -10.63
C LYS A 186 -17.09 57.22 -10.57
#